data_AF-A0A934J7R2-F1
#
_entry.id   AF-A0A934J7R2-F1
#
_cell.length_a   1.000
_cell.length_b   1.000
_cell.length_c   1.000
_cell.angle_alpha   90.00
_cell.angle_beta   90.00
_cell.angle_gamma   90.00
#
_symmetry.space_group_name_H-M   'P 1'
#
loop_
_entity.id
_entity.type
_entity.pdbx_description
1 polymer ?
#
loop_
_entity_poly.entity_id
_entity_poly.type
_entity_poly.pdbx_seq_one_letter_code
_entity_poly.pdbx_strand_id
1 'polypeptide(L)'
;MKKISALFLSLFLLASVFSSVHAAEKSLTVWLNGEQIQFNKSEPLVEKGVTLVPMRPLLEKLEVKVNWNEATRTASGTKEGLSLSLQIGNTNATANGKTVKLDAAPKQISNVTYVPLRFIAETTGYKVAWDSSLRQVALTSEQQAEGSRGFLWKVENKGNTVYLLGSIHVAKEKMYPLRQEIEDAFEAADYLGVEIDLSTIDPQQAQKLVLDLGAYKDGTQLKDHISAETYAKVTAFLKANDYPETSFDNFKPWLITQNISNIQAAKAGYQTEIGIDMYLIQNANKVKKPILSLESIESQLQMFNNFSDPLQEKLLLQTLEPASEDTPAPGEGLDLLTKMWIEGDDAVLAELTKASAWDDEYYKGMLSDRNEGMVEHIKSYLNSDKKETYMVVVGALHMLGDHGVVTLLEKEGFTLARQ
;
A
#
# COMPACT_ATOMS: atom_id res chain seq x y z
N MET A 1 62.44 22.62 -17.30
CA MET A 1 63.22 21.37 -17.43
C MET A 1 62.36 20.32 -18.13
N LYS A 2 63.00 19.45 -18.91
CA LYS A 2 62.42 18.64 -20.00
C LYS A 2 61.67 17.39 -19.52
N LYS A 3 60.76 16.92 -20.38
CA LYS A 3 60.11 15.59 -20.39
C LYS A 3 61.15 14.45 -20.51
N ILE A 4 60.77 13.23 -20.09
CA ILE A 4 61.09 11.85 -20.59
C ILE A 4 60.45 10.88 -19.56
N SER A 5 59.38 10.10 -19.79
CA SER A 5 59.15 8.94 -20.68
C SER A 5 59.85 7.64 -20.28
N ALA A 6 59.07 6.54 -20.28
CA ALA A 6 59.38 5.10 -20.36
C ALA A 6 59.09 4.28 -19.08
N LEU A 7 57.99 3.54 -19.01
CA LEU A 7 57.74 2.18 -19.56
C LEU A 7 58.70 1.11 -18.99
N PHE A 8 58.21 0.29 -18.06
CA PHE A 8 58.65 -1.09 -17.93
C PHE A 8 57.43 -2.01 -17.96
N LEU A 9 57.38 -2.76 -19.06
CA LEU A 9 56.52 -3.88 -19.35
C LEU A 9 57.03 -5.07 -18.52
N SER A 10 56.24 -5.57 -17.57
CA SER A 10 56.46 -6.91 -17.01
C SER A 10 55.18 -7.73 -17.14
N LEU A 11 55.23 -8.56 -18.16
CA LEU A 11 54.33 -9.64 -18.52
C LEU A 11 54.20 -10.62 -17.33
N PHE A 12 53.05 -10.61 -16.64
CA PHE A 12 52.62 -11.74 -15.81
C PHE A 12 51.43 -12.40 -16.51
N LEU A 13 51.71 -13.51 -17.19
CA LEU A 13 50.70 -14.50 -17.55
C LEU A 13 50.03 -14.98 -16.26
N LEU A 14 48.83 -14.51 -15.96
CA LEU A 14 47.91 -15.25 -15.10
C LEU A 14 46.90 -15.94 -16.03
N ALA A 15 46.96 -17.27 -16.02
CA ALA A 15 45.95 -18.10 -16.66
C ALA A 15 44.58 -17.74 -16.10
N SER A 16 43.76 -17.09 -16.92
CA SER A 16 42.33 -16.92 -16.69
C SER A 16 41.67 -18.29 -16.81
N VAL A 17 41.51 -18.96 -15.66
CA VAL A 17 40.52 -20.01 -15.50
C VAL A 17 39.17 -19.30 -15.56
N PHE A 18 38.52 -19.32 -16.71
CA PHE A 18 37.11 -19.01 -16.80
C PHE A 18 36.37 -20.13 -16.06
N SER A 19 36.18 -19.98 -14.75
CA SER A 19 35.06 -20.64 -14.10
C SER A 19 33.82 -20.06 -14.73
N SER A 20 33.12 -20.85 -15.53
CA SER A 20 31.76 -20.57 -15.94
C SER A 20 30.94 -20.32 -14.67
N VAL A 21 30.70 -19.05 -14.36
CA VAL A 21 29.65 -18.66 -13.41
C VAL A 21 28.37 -19.12 -14.07
N HIS A 22 27.91 -20.32 -13.72
CA HIS A 22 26.54 -20.72 -14.00
C HIS A 22 25.70 -19.73 -13.20
N ALA A 23 25.01 -18.82 -13.88
CA ALA A 23 23.94 -18.06 -13.26
C ALA A 23 22.99 -19.10 -12.65
N ALA A 24 22.87 -19.10 -11.32
CA ALA A 24 21.91 -19.96 -10.64
C ALA A 24 20.54 -19.68 -11.27
N GLU A 25 19.82 -20.73 -11.66
CA GLU A 25 18.47 -20.54 -12.15
C GLU A 25 17.64 -19.81 -11.10
N LYS A 26 16.92 -18.76 -11.50
CA LYS A 26 16.01 -18.02 -10.60
C LYS A 26 15.04 -19.01 -9.95
N SER A 27 14.80 -18.90 -8.65
CA SER A 27 13.79 -19.72 -7.97
C SER A 27 12.39 -19.42 -8.50
N LEU A 28 11.54 -20.45 -8.58
CA LEU A 28 10.14 -20.29 -8.96
C LEU A 28 9.38 -19.55 -7.85
N THR A 29 8.76 -18.43 -8.19
CA THR A 29 7.89 -17.68 -7.27
C THR A 29 6.42 -17.81 -7.65
N VAL A 30 5.53 -17.79 -6.67
CA VAL A 30 4.07 -17.74 -6.87
C VAL A 30 3.53 -16.52 -6.17
N TRP A 31 2.70 -15.78 -6.87
CA TRP A 31 2.11 -14.54 -6.42
C TRP A 31 0.59 -14.65 -6.49
N LEU A 32 -0.09 -14.16 -5.47
CA LEU A 32 -1.55 -14.12 -5.38
C LEU A 32 -1.97 -12.67 -5.23
N ASN A 33 -2.69 -12.15 -6.22
CA ASN A 33 -3.12 -10.75 -6.30
C ASN A 33 -1.97 -9.76 -5.99
N GLY A 34 -0.80 -9.97 -6.61
CA GLY A 34 0.37 -9.10 -6.40
C GLY A 34 1.15 -9.33 -5.09
N GLU A 35 0.73 -10.25 -4.22
CA GLU A 35 1.50 -10.62 -3.02
C GLU A 35 2.23 -11.96 -3.21
N GLN A 36 3.53 -12.02 -2.92
CA GLN A 36 4.28 -13.27 -3.00
C GLN A 36 3.86 -14.24 -1.89
N ILE A 37 3.50 -15.47 -2.29
CA ILE A 37 3.27 -16.56 -1.35
C ILE A 37 4.63 -17.07 -0.86
N GLN A 38 4.84 -16.98 0.45
CA GLN A 38 6.01 -17.55 1.10
C GLN A 38 5.79 -19.04 1.38
N PHE A 39 6.56 -19.90 0.74
CA PHE A 39 6.48 -21.36 0.94
C PHE A 39 7.51 -21.90 1.94
N ASN A 40 8.21 -21.00 2.65
CA ASN A 40 9.23 -21.35 3.63
C ASN A 40 10.27 -22.33 3.04
N LYS A 41 10.52 -23.47 3.70
CA LYS A 41 11.52 -24.47 3.26
C LYS A 41 11.05 -25.40 2.13
N SER A 42 9.83 -25.21 1.61
CA SER A 42 9.21 -26.13 0.63
C SER A 42 8.92 -25.40 -0.67
N GLU A 43 9.90 -25.28 -1.55
CA GLU A 43 9.75 -24.45 -2.76
C GLU A 43 8.78 -25.08 -3.78
N PRO A 44 7.99 -24.25 -4.51
CA PRO A 44 7.31 -24.67 -5.72
C PRO A 44 8.27 -25.32 -6.71
N LEU A 45 7.80 -26.32 -7.45
CA LEU A 45 8.61 -27.01 -8.46
C LEU A 45 7.84 -27.19 -9.76
N VAL A 46 8.57 -27.23 -10.87
CA VAL A 46 8.02 -27.56 -12.18
C VAL A 46 8.42 -28.99 -12.52
N GLU A 47 7.43 -29.86 -12.73
CA GLU A 47 7.66 -31.23 -13.19
C GLU A 47 6.91 -31.48 -14.48
N LYS A 48 7.64 -31.85 -15.55
CA LYS A 48 7.07 -32.14 -16.88
C LYS A 48 6.13 -31.03 -17.39
N GLY A 49 6.47 -29.77 -17.12
CA GLY A 49 5.67 -28.60 -17.52
C GLY A 49 4.51 -28.26 -16.59
N VAL A 50 4.29 -29.01 -15.51
CA VAL A 50 3.26 -28.72 -14.50
C VAL A 50 3.89 -28.10 -13.26
N THR A 51 3.42 -26.91 -12.89
CA THR A 51 3.79 -26.27 -11.62
C THR A 51 3.07 -26.94 -10.46
N LEU A 52 3.85 -27.50 -9.55
CA LEU A 52 3.40 -28.12 -8.33
C LEU A 52 3.79 -27.26 -7.13
N VAL A 53 2.84 -27.02 -6.24
CA VAL A 53 3.02 -26.15 -5.08
C VAL A 53 2.65 -26.87 -3.79
N PRO A 54 3.31 -26.55 -2.67
CA PRO A 54 2.82 -26.93 -1.36
C PRO A 54 1.38 -26.46 -1.16
N MET A 55 0.47 -27.40 -0.94
CA MET A 55 -0.97 -27.13 -0.91
C MET A 55 -1.37 -26.19 0.23
N ARG A 56 -0.78 -26.40 1.42
CA ARG A 56 -1.22 -25.70 2.64
C ARG A 56 -0.95 -24.18 2.58
N PRO A 57 0.28 -23.68 2.31
CA PRO A 57 0.52 -22.24 2.23
C PRO A 57 -0.37 -21.51 1.21
N LEU A 58 -0.63 -22.14 0.06
CA LEU A 58 -1.52 -21.57 -0.96
C LEU A 58 -2.97 -21.52 -0.48
N LEU A 59 -3.49 -22.61 0.09
CA LEU A 59 -4.89 -22.66 0.53
C LEU A 59 -5.14 -21.79 1.76
N GLU A 60 -4.18 -21.68 2.69
CA GLU A 60 -4.28 -20.76 3.84
C GLU A 60 -4.33 -19.30 3.37
N LYS A 61 -3.55 -18.92 2.34
CA LYS A 61 -3.63 -17.58 1.72
C LYS A 61 -4.98 -17.31 1.05
N LEU A 62 -5.71 -18.36 0.66
CA LEU A 62 -7.07 -18.28 0.11
C LEU A 62 -8.15 -18.41 1.22
N GLU A 63 -7.74 -18.47 2.49
CA GLU A 63 -8.57 -18.68 3.67
C GLU A 63 -9.37 -19.99 3.60
N VAL A 64 -8.80 -21.01 2.95
CA VAL A 64 -9.39 -22.33 2.80
C VAL A 64 -8.88 -23.23 3.92
N LYS A 65 -9.79 -23.80 4.72
CA LYS A 65 -9.44 -24.74 5.79
C LYS A 65 -8.90 -26.02 5.18
N VAL A 66 -7.66 -26.38 5.52
CA VAL A 66 -6.98 -27.58 5.02
C VAL A 66 -7.15 -28.75 5.99
N ASN A 67 -7.42 -29.94 5.45
CA ASN A 67 -7.49 -31.19 6.21
C ASN A 67 -6.63 -32.28 5.52
N TRP A 68 -6.13 -33.22 6.33
CA TRP A 68 -5.39 -34.39 5.85
C TRP A 68 -5.98 -35.67 6.42
N ASN A 69 -6.26 -36.64 5.55
CA ASN A 69 -6.71 -37.97 5.93
C ASN A 69 -5.59 -38.99 5.63
N GLU A 70 -4.96 -39.49 6.69
CA GLU A 70 -3.83 -40.43 6.59
C GLU A 70 -4.24 -41.77 5.96
N ALA A 71 -5.38 -42.34 6.38
CA ALA A 71 -5.84 -43.66 5.96
C ALA A 71 -6.05 -43.75 4.44
N THR A 72 -6.53 -42.66 3.83
CA THR A 72 -6.80 -42.59 2.38
C THR A 72 -5.70 -41.85 1.61
N ARG A 73 -4.72 -41.27 2.32
CA ARG A 73 -3.69 -40.36 1.78
C ARG A 73 -4.32 -39.22 0.96
N THR A 74 -5.31 -38.55 1.55
CA THR A 74 -6.11 -37.51 0.89
C THR A 74 -5.92 -36.17 1.58
N ALA A 75 -5.59 -35.15 0.79
CA ALA A 75 -5.61 -33.76 1.23
C ALA A 75 -6.92 -33.11 0.77
N SER A 76 -7.54 -32.33 1.65
CA SER A 76 -8.80 -31.65 1.38
C SER A 76 -8.75 -30.19 1.78
N GLY A 77 -9.58 -29.37 1.14
CA GLY A 77 -9.73 -27.95 1.44
C GLY A 77 -11.20 -27.57 1.43
N THR A 78 -11.66 -26.81 2.43
CA THR A 78 -13.05 -26.35 2.51
C THR A 78 -13.14 -24.88 2.90
N LYS A 79 -13.96 -24.11 2.19
CA LYS A 79 -14.41 -22.75 2.51
C LYS A 79 -15.90 -22.65 2.13
N GLU A 80 -16.61 -21.63 2.56
CA GLU A 80 -17.97 -21.37 2.07
C GLU A 80 -17.97 -21.39 0.52
N GLY A 81 -18.86 -22.19 -0.08
CA GLY A 81 -18.93 -22.37 -1.54
C GLY A 81 -17.80 -23.18 -2.19
N LEU A 82 -16.81 -23.70 -1.44
CA LEU A 82 -15.65 -24.41 -1.97
C LEU A 82 -15.37 -25.72 -1.21
N SER A 83 -15.22 -26.83 -1.95
CA SER A 83 -14.78 -28.12 -1.43
C SER A 83 -13.80 -28.79 -2.41
N LEU A 84 -12.60 -29.11 -1.93
CA LEU A 84 -11.51 -29.74 -2.67
C LEU A 84 -11.13 -31.07 -2.01
N SER A 85 -10.88 -32.10 -2.83
CA SER A 85 -10.34 -33.38 -2.37
C SER A 85 -9.35 -33.94 -3.38
N LEU A 86 -8.12 -34.18 -2.94
CA LEU A 86 -7.01 -34.64 -3.77
C LEU A 86 -6.29 -35.81 -3.09
N GLN A 87 -6.30 -36.98 -3.73
CA GLN A 87 -5.61 -38.16 -3.23
C GLN A 87 -4.20 -38.27 -3.82
N ILE A 88 -3.21 -38.60 -2.99
CA ILE A 88 -1.82 -38.79 -3.44
C ILE A 88 -1.76 -39.90 -4.51
N GLY A 89 -1.11 -39.60 -5.64
CA GLY A 89 -0.93 -40.53 -6.76
C GLY A 89 -2.14 -40.64 -7.71
N ASN A 90 -3.26 -39.97 -7.41
CA ASN A 90 -4.47 -40.02 -8.23
C ASN A 90 -4.61 -38.75 -9.08
N THR A 91 -4.76 -38.90 -10.39
CA THR A 91 -5.00 -37.76 -11.30
C THR A 91 -6.46 -37.31 -11.34
N ASN A 92 -7.36 -37.97 -10.60
CA ASN A 92 -8.74 -37.52 -10.44
C ASN A 92 -8.90 -36.90 -9.05
N ALA A 93 -9.23 -35.62 -9.02
CA ALA A 93 -9.62 -34.89 -7.82
C ALA A 93 -11.12 -34.60 -7.83
N THR A 94 -11.65 -34.16 -6.69
CA THR A 94 -13.02 -33.64 -6.59
C THR A 94 -12.98 -32.17 -6.24
N ALA A 95 -13.74 -31.37 -7.00
CA ALA A 95 -13.98 -29.95 -6.78
C ALA A 95 -15.50 -29.71 -6.74
N ASN A 96 -16.02 -29.21 -5.62
CA ASN A 96 -17.44 -28.91 -5.42
C ASN A 96 -18.36 -30.09 -5.81
N GLY A 97 -17.95 -31.30 -5.41
CA GLY A 97 -18.68 -32.54 -5.70
C GLY A 97 -18.51 -33.09 -7.14
N LYS A 98 -17.80 -32.38 -8.02
CA LYS A 98 -17.52 -32.81 -9.40
C LYS A 98 -16.12 -33.38 -9.52
N THR A 99 -15.96 -34.48 -10.25
CA THR A 99 -14.65 -35.04 -10.57
C THR A 99 -13.94 -34.19 -11.61
N VAL A 100 -12.69 -33.81 -11.33
CA VAL A 100 -11.83 -33.02 -12.21
C VAL A 100 -10.54 -33.79 -12.46
N LYS A 101 -10.12 -33.86 -13.72
CA LYS A 101 -8.86 -34.47 -14.12
C LYS A 101 -7.72 -33.47 -13.92
N LEU A 102 -6.65 -33.91 -13.26
CA LEU A 102 -5.44 -33.16 -12.97
C LEU A 102 -4.38 -33.38 -14.04
N ASP A 103 -3.58 -32.34 -14.32
CA ASP A 103 -2.41 -32.41 -15.21
C ASP A 103 -1.26 -33.22 -14.60
N ALA A 104 -1.21 -33.32 -13.27
CA ALA A 104 -0.28 -34.18 -12.54
C ALA A 104 -0.93 -34.68 -11.24
N ALA A 105 -0.56 -35.90 -10.82
CA ALA A 105 -1.05 -36.43 -9.56
C ALA A 105 -0.46 -35.65 -8.37
N PRO A 106 -1.24 -35.40 -7.30
CA PRO A 106 -0.72 -34.91 -6.04
C PRO A 106 0.35 -35.86 -5.51
N LYS A 107 1.40 -35.31 -4.89
CA LYS A 107 2.48 -36.12 -4.31
C LYS A 107 2.94 -35.58 -2.99
N GLN A 108 3.66 -36.43 -2.25
CA GLN A 108 4.24 -36.07 -0.97
C GLN A 108 5.76 -36.07 -1.11
N ILE A 109 6.40 -34.96 -0.77
CA ILE A 109 7.86 -34.81 -0.75
C ILE A 109 8.22 -34.28 0.63
N SER A 110 9.04 -35.01 1.39
CA SER A 110 9.46 -34.63 2.74
C SER A 110 8.29 -34.22 3.65
N ASN A 111 7.22 -35.03 3.66
CA ASN A 111 5.96 -34.80 4.39
C ASN A 111 5.13 -33.58 3.96
N VAL A 112 5.47 -32.95 2.83
CA VAL A 112 4.70 -31.83 2.26
C VAL A 112 3.90 -32.32 1.06
N THR A 113 2.60 -32.01 1.05
CA THR A 113 1.70 -32.33 -0.07
C THR A 113 1.82 -31.27 -1.16
N TYR A 114 2.27 -31.70 -2.33
CA TYR A 114 2.34 -30.90 -3.54
C TYR A 114 1.15 -31.20 -4.45
N VAL A 115 0.52 -30.15 -4.95
CA VAL A 115 -0.65 -30.23 -5.83
C VAL A 115 -0.45 -29.37 -7.08
N PRO A 116 -1.12 -29.68 -8.22
CA PRO A 116 -1.12 -28.82 -9.39
C PRO A 116 -1.71 -27.45 -9.05
N LEU A 117 -0.90 -26.41 -9.21
CA LEU A 117 -1.30 -25.03 -8.90
C LEU A 117 -2.51 -24.61 -9.74
N ARG A 118 -2.53 -24.97 -11.03
CA ARG A 118 -3.59 -24.58 -11.96
C ARG A 118 -4.96 -25.11 -11.52
N PHE A 119 -5.02 -26.35 -11.05
CA PHE A 119 -6.26 -26.93 -10.53
C PHE A 119 -6.82 -26.12 -9.35
N ILE A 120 -5.95 -25.72 -8.41
CA ILE A 120 -6.36 -24.90 -7.26
C ILE A 120 -6.85 -23.53 -7.73
N ALA A 121 -6.11 -22.87 -8.62
CA ALA A 121 -6.45 -21.56 -9.14
C ALA A 121 -7.78 -21.55 -9.89
N GLU A 122 -7.97 -22.46 -10.85
CA GLU A 122 -9.20 -22.53 -11.66
C GLU A 122 -10.42 -22.88 -10.81
N THR A 123 -10.27 -23.78 -9.82
CA THR A 123 -11.38 -24.13 -8.93
C THR A 123 -11.77 -22.98 -7.98
N THR A 124 -10.85 -22.05 -7.75
CA THR A 124 -11.07 -20.89 -6.89
C THR A 124 -11.37 -19.61 -7.67
N GLY A 125 -11.51 -19.69 -9.01
CA GLY A 125 -11.84 -18.56 -9.88
C GLY A 125 -10.66 -17.64 -10.21
N TYR A 126 -9.43 -18.05 -9.93
CA TYR A 126 -8.23 -17.26 -10.22
C TYR A 126 -7.70 -17.55 -11.63
N LYS A 127 -7.33 -16.48 -12.34
CA LYS A 127 -6.57 -16.56 -13.59
C LYS A 127 -5.11 -16.88 -13.28
N VAL A 128 -4.46 -17.68 -14.13
CA VAL A 128 -3.06 -18.07 -13.99
C VAL A 128 -2.23 -17.49 -15.13
N ALA A 129 -1.24 -16.68 -14.81
CA ALA A 129 -0.24 -16.18 -15.75
C ALA A 129 1.15 -16.73 -15.42
N TRP A 130 1.91 -17.08 -16.45
CA TRP A 130 3.30 -17.55 -16.33
C TRP A 130 4.26 -16.57 -16.98
N ASP A 131 5.19 -16.03 -16.20
CA ASP A 131 6.31 -15.24 -16.70
C ASP A 131 7.58 -16.11 -16.70
N SER A 132 8.01 -16.48 -17.91
CA SER A 132 9.21 -17.31 -18.09
C SER A 132 10.53 -16.58 -17.76
N SER A 133 10.57 -15.25 -17.88
CA SER A 133 11.77 -14.43 -17.65
C SER A 133 12.04 -14.20 -16.17
N LEU A 134 10.96 -14.11 -15.38
CA LEU A 134 10.99 -13.97 -13.93
C LEU A 134 10.88 -15.32 -13.21
N ARG A 135 10.53 -16.41 -13.93
CA ARG A 135 10.13 -17.70 -13.35
C ARG A 135 9.05 -17.49 -12.29
N GLN A 136 7.98 -16.83 -12.69
CA GLN A 136 6.91 -16.39 -11.80
C GLN A 136 5.56 -16.91 -12.28
N VAL A 137 4.76 -17.43 -11.35
CA VAL A 137 3.33 -17.68 -11.56
C VAL A 137 2.53 -16.61 -10.83
N ALA A 138 1.67 -15.88 -11.54
CA ALA A 138 0.73 -14.94 -10.95
C ALA A 138 -0.69 -15.54 -10.96
N LEU A 139 -1.33 -15.52 -9.80
CA LEU A 139 -2.73 -15.86 -9.58
C LEU A 139 -3.50 -14.56 -9.35
N THR A 140 -4.50 -14.28 -10.19
CA THR A 140 -5.25 -13.02 -10.15
C THR A 140 -6.74 -13.29 -10.08
N SER A 141 -7.44 -12.75 -9.08
CA SER A 141 -8.90 -12.82 -9.00
C SER A 141 -9.54 -11.99 -10.11
N GLU A 142 -10.83 -12.20 -10.39
CA GLU A 142 -11.55 -11.33 -11.34
C GLU A 142 -11.53 -9.87 -10.90
N GLN A 143 -11.79 -9.59 -9.62
CA GLN A 143 -11.71 -8.25 -9.05
C GLN A 143 -10.31 -7.62 -9.21
N GLN A 144 -9.24 -8.37 -8.94
CA GLN A 144 -7.88 -7.88 -9.13
C GLN A 144 -7.55 -7.64 -10.61
N ALA A 145 -8.14 -8.44 -11.51
CA ALA A 145 -7.96 -8.28 -12.94
C ALA A 145 -8.71 -7.06 -13.49
N GLU A 146 -9.84 -6.68 -12.87
CA GLU A 146 -10.55 -5.42 -13.16
C GLU A 146 -9.81 -4.20 -12.60
N GLY A 147 -8.97 -4.39 -11.58
CA GLY A 147 -8.21 -3.34 -10.92
C GLY A 147 -8.96 -2.70 -9.75
N SER A 148 -8.20 -2.06 -8.85
CA SER A 148 -8.74 -1.43 -7.65
C SER A 148 -9.68 -0.29 -8.00
N ARG A 149 -10.92 -0.35 -7.47
CA ARG A 149 -11.98 0.60 -7.80
C ARG A 149 -11.70 2.02 -7.32
N GLY A 150 -11.05 2.16 -6.15
CA GLY A 150 -10.75 3.44 -5.54
C GLY A 150 -12.00 4.30 -5.34
N PHE A 151 -11.80 5.61 -5.23
CA PHE A 151 -12.85 6.59 -4.94
C PHE A 151 -12.77 7.74 -5.94
N LEU A 152 -13.35 7.54 -7.12
CA LEU A 152 -13.27 8.48 -8.24
C LEU A 152 -14.63 9.13 -8.49
N TRP A 153 -14.67 10.47 -8.51
CA TRP A 153 -15.82 11.24 -8.96
C TRP A 153 -15.42 12.09 -10.15
N LYS A 154 -16.41 12.42 -10.99
CA LYS A 154 -16.28 13.37 -12.08
C LYS A 154 -17.23 14.53 -11.83
N VAL A 155 -16.76 15.76 -12.06
CA VAL A 155 -17.57 16.96 -12.04
C VAL A 155 -17.21 17.84 -13.23
N GLU A 156 -18.22 18.41 -13.87
CA GLU A 156 -18.07 19.23 -15.07
C GLU A 156 -18.77 20.58 -14.87
N ASN A 157 -18.10 21.66 -15.29
CA ASN A 157 -18.70 22.99 -15.30
C ASN A 157 -18.02 23.87 -16.35
N LYS A 158 -18.83 24.61 -17.13
CA LYS A 158 -18.36 25.51 -18.20
C LYS A 158 -17.37 24.89 -19.21
N GLY A 159 -17.44 23.57 -19.39
CA GLY A 159 -16.53 22.82 -20.27
C GLY A 159 -15.18 22.46 -19.65
N ASN A 160 -14.96 22.74 -18.37
CA ASN A 160 -13.87 22.15 -17.58
C ASN A 160 -14.35 20.86 -16.92
N THR A 161 -13.42 19.94 -16.71
CA THR A 161 -13.66 18.66 -16.04
C THR A 161 -12.70 18.51 -14.88
N VAL A 162 -13.20 18.12 -13.71
CA VAL A 162 -12.38 17.69 -12.59
C VAL A 162 -12.74 16.25 -12.26
N TYR A 163 -11.75 15.37 -12.34
CA TYR A 163 -11.77 14.04 -11.75
C TYR A 163 -11.21 14.13 -10.34
N LEU A 164 -12.00 13.79 -9.33
CA LEU A 164 -11.59 13.83 -7.92
C LEU A 164 -11.37 12.40 -7.42
N LEU A 165 -10.13 12.08 -7.07
CA LEU A 165 -9.71 10.76 -6.58
C LEU A 165 -9.30 10.82 -5.11
N GLY A 166 -9.90 9.97 -4.28
CA GLY A 166 -9.45 9.69 -2.93
C GLY A 166 -8.20 8.79 -2.92
N SER A 167 -7.12 9.22 -2.27
CA SER A 167 -5.83 8.50 -2.19
C SER A 167 -5.56 7.89 -0.81
N ILE A 168 -4.58 6.98 -0.77
CA ILE A 168 -3.94 6.50 0.45
C ILE A 168 -2.43 6.64 0.25
N HIS A 169 -1.74 7.25 1.21
CA HIS A 169 -0.30 7.58 1.15
C HIS A 169 0.64 6.38 1.18
N VAL A 170 0.15 5.23 1.65
CA VAL A 170 0.91 3.98 1.70
C VAL A 170 0.11 2.87 1.04
N ALA A 171 0.78 1.99 0.30
CA ALA A 171 0.11 0.93 -0.43
C ALA A 171 0.83 -0.42 -0.33
N LYS A 172 0.09 -1.47 -0.70
CA LYS A 172 0.62 -2.80 -1.01
C LYS A 172 0.48 -3.04 -2.50
N GLU A 173 1.32 -3.91 -3.07
CA GLU A 173 1.27 -4.30 -4.49
C GLU A 173 -0.13 -4.76 -4.93
N LYS A 174 -0.89 -5.40 -4.02
CA LYS A 174 -2.27 -5.83 -4.27
C LYS A 174 -3.27 -4.69 -4.55
N MET A 175 -2.91 -3.43 -4.30
CA MET A 175 -3.72 -2.29 -4.69
C MET A 175 -3.61 -1.96 -6.18
N TYR A 176 -2.73 -2.66 -6.92
CA TYR A 176 -2.49 -2.46 -8.34
C TYR A 176 -2.83 -3.72 -9.17
N PRO A 177 -3.31 -3.56 -10.41
CA PRO A 177 -3.46 -2.31 -11.15
C PRO A 177 -4.62 -1.45 -10.63
N LEU A 178 -4.59 -0.16 -10.98
CA LEU A 178 -5.75 0.70 -10.79
C LEU A 178 -6.82 0.32 -11.81
N ARG A 179 -8.09 0.55 -11.48
CA ARG A 179 -9.16 0.34 -12.44
C ARG A 179 -9.01 1.29 -13.63
N GLN A 180 -9.43 0.83 -14.81
CA GLN A 180 -9.26 1.55 -16.08
C GLN A 180 -9.84 2.98 -16.04
N GLU A 181 -10.95 3.23 -15.34
CA GLU A 181 -11.55 4.56 -15.25
C GLU A 181 -10.62 5.57 -14.52
N ILE A 182 -9.80 5.11 -13.57
CA ILE A 182 -8.79 5.96 -12.92
C ILE A 182 -7.64 6.28 -13.89
N GLU A 183 -7.17 5.27 -14.62
CA GLU A 183 -6.10 5.43 -15.62
C GLU A 183 -6.55 6.34 -16.77
N ASP A 184 -7.78 6.16 -17.27
CA ASP A 184 -8.38 7.00 -18.31
C ASP A 184 -8.55 8.45 -17.84
N ALA A 185 -8.97 8.66 -16.60
CA ALA A 185 -9.06 9.99 -15.99
C ALA A 185 -7.69 10.68 -15.89
N PHE A 186 -6.65 9.92 -15.50
CA PHE A 186 -5.28 10.42 -15.46
C PHE A 186 -4.73 10.77 -16.85
N GLU A 187 -4.99 9.92 -17.85
CA GLU A 187 -4.57 10.15 -19.23
C GLU A 187 -5.25 11.38 -19.82
N ALA A 188 -6.57 11.52 -19.61
CA ALA A 188 -7.36 12.64 -20.10
C ALA A 188 -7.02 13.99 -19.43
N ALA A 189 -6.46 13.98 -18.22
CA ALA A 189 -6.16 15.20 -17.48
C ALA A 189 -4.99 15.99 -18.07
N ASP A 190 -5.18 17.29 -18.23
CA ASP A 190 -4.12 18.25 -18.56
C ASP A 190 -3.22 18.50 -17.35
N TYR A 191 -3.78 18.47 -16.14
CA TYR A 191 -3.10 18.77 -14.88
C TYR A 191 -3.37 17.69 -13.83
N LEU A 192 -2.36 17.41 -13.00
CA LEU A 192 -2.53 16.65 -11.77
C LEU A 192 -2.55 17.61 -10.57
N GLY A 193 -3.70 17.79 -9.92
CA GLY A 193 -3.79 18.45 -8.62
C GLY A 193 -3.50 17.45 -7.49
N VAL A 194 -2.61 17.78 -6.57
CA VAL A 194 -2.32 16.97 -5.37
C VAL A 194 -2.30 17.84 -4.13
N GLU A 195 -2.49 17.27 -2.94
CA GLU A 195 -2.35 18.04 -1.69
C GLU A 195 -0.99 18.75 -1.65
N ILE A 196 0.10 17.99 -1.84
CA ILE A 196 1.47 18.51 -1.84
C ILE A 196 2.28 17.77 -2.90
N ASP A 197 2.97 18.52 -3.76
CA ASP A 197 3.96 17.95 -4.66
C ASP A 197 5.34 17.88 -3.99
N LEU A 198 5.61 16.75 -3.34
CA LEU A 198 6.90 16.50 -2.68
C LEU A 198 8.07 16.39 -3.66
N SER A 199 7.82 16.19 -4.96
CA SER A 199 8.89 15.97 -5.95
C SER A 199 9.67 17.24 -6.33
N THR A 200 9.10 18.41 -6.04
CA THR A 200 9.71 19.71 -6.33
C THR A 200 10.42 20.33 -5.12
N ILE A 201 10.29 19.72 -3.95
CA ILE A 201 10.84 20.23 -2.70
C ILE A 201 12.29 19.75 -2.55
N ASP A 202 13.20 20.69 -2.27
CA ASP A 202 14.58 20.34 -1.95
C ASP A 202 14.63 19.50 -0.65
N PRO A 203 15.23 18.29 -0.66
CA PRO A 203 15.21 17.41 0.50
C PRO A 203 15.88 18.01 1.75
N GLN A 204 16.90 18.86 1.58
CA GLN A 204 17.58 19.49 2.73
C GLN A 204 16.71 20.58 3.34
N GLN A 205 16.01 21.36 2.50
CA GLN A 205 15.03 22.34 2.97
C GLN A 205 13.85 21.68 3.68
N ALA A 206 13.31 20.58 3.12
CA ALA A 206 12.25 19.81 3.77
C ALA A 206 12.70 19.27 5.13
N GLN A 207 13.88 18.65 5.20
CA GLN A 207 14.45 18.15 6.45
C GLN A 207 14.65 19.26 7.48
N LYS A 208 15.18 20.41 7.06
CA LYS A 208 15.37 21.57 7.93
C LYS A 208 14.03 22.06 8.49
N LEU A 209 13.00 22.17 7.66
CA LEU A 209 11.67 22.62 8.07
C LEU A 209 11.06 21.66 9.12
N VAL A 210 11.15 20.34 8.88
CA VAL A 210 10.68 19.33 9.83
C VAL A 210 11.41 19.46 11.17
N LEU A 211 12.73 19.59 11.17
CA LEU A 211 13.50 19.77 12.41
C LEU A 211 13.18 21.09 13.11
N ASP A 212 12.98 22.17 12.34
CA ASP A 212 12.68 23.49 12.89
C ASP A 212 11.34 23.55 13.61
N LEU A 213 10.34 22.81 13.14
CA LEU A 213 9.01 22.74 13.75
C LEU A 213 8.92 21.61 14.80
N GLY A 214 9.54 20.48 14.51
CA GLY A 214 9.36 19.23 15.26
C GLY A 214 10.32 19.03 16.42
N ALA A 215 11.42 19.79 16.52
CA ALA A 215 12.36 19.67 17.64
C ALA A 215 12.07 20.68 18.76
N TYR A 216 12.35 20.31 20.01
CA TYR A 216 12.43 21.26 21.11
C TYR A 216 13.67 22.15 20.96
N LYS A 217 13.50 23.46 21.21
CA LYS A 217 14.54 24.49 21.04
C LYS A 217 14.91 25.19 22.34
N ASP A 218 14.18 24.92 23.41
CA ASP A 218 14.32 25.52 24.75
C ASP A 218 15.15 24.64 25.71
N GLY A 219 15.66 23.50 25.23
CA GLY A 219 16.45 22.55 26.00
C GLY A 219 15.64 21.56 26.83
N THR A 220 14.30 21.64 26.78
CA THR A 220 13.42 20.61 27.33
C THR A 220 13.43 19.36 26.45
N GLN A 221 12.97 18.24 27.01
CA GLN A 221 12.89 16.96 26.34
C GLN A 221 11.46 16.42 26.36
N LEU A 222 11.18 15.40 25.53
CA LEU A 222 9.88 14.76 25.42
C LEU A 222 9.23 14.45 26.78
N LYS A 223 9.98 13.87 27.72
CA LYS A 223 9.51 13.52 29.07
C LYS A 223 8.98 14.70 29.90
N ASP A 224 9.35 15.94 29.53
CA ASP A 224 8.93 17.15 30.21
C ASP A 224 7.56 17.65 29.68
N HIS A 225 7.09 17.12 28.54
CA HIS A 225 5.88 17.54 27.83
C HIS A 225 4.79 16.48 27.73
N ILE A 226 5.08 15.24 28.12
CA ILE A 226 4.10 14.14 28.14
C ILE A 226 4.10 13.45 29.50
N SER A 227 3.04 12.70 29.80
CA SER A 227 2.97 11.89 31.01
C SER A 227 4.05 10.80 31.04
N ALA A 228 4.41 10.39 32.25
CA ALA A 228 5.36 9.29 32.47
C ALA A 228 4.88 7.97 31.84
N GLU A 229 3.56 7.75 31.77
CA GLU A 229 2.96 6.58 31.11
C GLU A 229 3.23 6.61 29.60
N THR A 230 2.91 7.73 28.93
CA THR A 230 3.15 7.88 27.49
C THR A 230 4.63 7.74 27.17
N TYR A 231 5.52 8.37 27.97
CA TYR A 231 6.96 8.24 27.78
C TYR A 231 7.43 6.78 27.91
N ALA A 232 6.91 6.02 28.87
CA ALA A 232 7.23 4.60 29.02
C ALA A 232 6.77 3.75 27.82
N LYS A 233 5.61 4.08 27.21
CA LYS A 233 5.14 3.40 25.98
C LYS A 233 6.02 3.73 24.77
N VAL A 234 6.47 4.99 24.64
CA VAL A 234 7.41 5.39 23.58
C VAL A 234 8.73 4.62 23.69
N THR A 235 9.34 4.57 24.88
CA THR A 235 10.62 3.85 25.08
C THR A 235 10.46 2.35 24.87
N ALA A 236 9.36 1.75 25.32
CA ALA A 236 9.03 0.35 25.07
C ALA A 236 8.88 0.07 23.57
N PHE A 237 8.20 0.94 22.81
CA PHE A 237 8.09 0.83 21.37
C PHE A 237 9.47 0.91 20.70
N LEU A 238 10.29 1.93 21.02
CA LEU A 238 11.63 2.09 20.47
C LEU A 238 12.48 0.83 20.69
N LYS A 239 12.47 0.31 21.92
CA LYS A 239 13.18 -0.92 22.28
C LYS A 239 12.69 -2.15 21.51
N ALA A 240 11.38 -2.31 21.34
CA ALA A 240 10.80 -3.41 20.56
C ALA A 240 11.07 -3.31 19.05
N ASN A 241 11.56 -2.15 18.60
CA ASN A 241 11.90 -1.85 17.21
C ASN A 241 13.41 -1.64 16.99
N ASP A 242 14.25 -2.04 17.95
CA ASP A 242 15.73 -1.94 17.88
C ASP A 242 16.28 -0.50 17.77
N TYR A 243 15.53 0.49 18.25
CA TYR A 243 15.99 1.88 18.36
C TYR A 243 16.48 2.21 19.78
N PRO A 244 17.48 3.11 19.93
CA PRO A 244 17.82 3.67 21.23
C PRO A 244 16.61 4.33 21.91
N GLU A 245 16.41 4.07 23.19
CA GLU A 245 15.26 4.61 23.96
C GLU A 245 15.21 6.15 23.97
N THR A 246 16.34 6.82 23.74
CA THR A 246 16.47 8.29 23.69
C THR A 246 16.34 8.89 22.28
N SER A 247 16.00 8.08 21.27
CA SER A 247 15.96 8.53 19.86
C SER A 247 14.97 9.66 19.62
N PHE A 248 13.94 9.79 20.47
CA PHE A 248 12.88 10.77 20.34
C PHE A 248 12.90 11.89 21.40
N ASP A 249 13.89 11.93 22.29
CA ASP A 249 13.92 12.87 23.42
C ASP A 249 13.86 14.34 23.01
N ASN A 250 14.39 14.68 21.83
CA ASN A 250 14.48 16.06 21.37
C ASN A 250 13.31 16.48 20.46
N PHE A 251 12.32 15.61 20.24
CA PHE A 251 11.22 15.86 19.31
C PHE A 251 9.86 15.97 20.01
N LYS A 252 8.98 16.79 19.41
CA LYS A 252 7.60 16.99 19.85
C LYS A 252 6.73 15.75 19.55
N PRO A 253 5.64 15.52 20.32
CA PRO A 253 4.84 14.31 20.17
C PRO A 253 4.26 14.14 18.77
N TRP A 254 3.82 15.21 18.08
CA TRP A 254 3.30 15.10 16.72
C TRP A 254 4.28 14.46 15.73
N LEU A 255 5.57 14.81 15.81
CA LEU A 255 6.59 14.28 14.90
C LEU A 255 6.88 12.82 15.22
N ILE A 256 6.86 12.47 16.51
CA ILE A 256 7.03 11.10 16.99
C ILE A 256 5.89 10.22 16.49
N THR A 257 4.64 10.69 16.60
CA THR A 257 3.46 10.02 16.06
C THR A 257 3.63 9.64 14.60
N GLN A 258 4.07 10.59 13.74
CA GLN A 258 4.29 10.32 12.32
C GLN A 258 5.39 9.26 12.07
N ASN A 259 6.49 9.33 12.81
CA ASN A 259 7.58 8.36 12.68
C ASN A 259 7.17 6.96 13.13
N ILE A 260 6.44 6.85 14.24
CA ILE A 260 5.93 5.57 14.73
C ILE A 260 4.95 4.97 13.71
N SER A 261 4.01 5.75 13.19
CA SER A 261 3.08 5.30 12.13
C SER A 261 3.81 4.77 10.91
N ASN A 262 4.88 5.45 10.46
CA ASN A 262 5.69 5.00 9.32
C ASN A 262 6.43 3.68 9.61
N ILE A 263 7.01 3.53 10.80
CA ILE A 263 7.66 2.27 11.21
C ILE A 263 6.65 1.12 11.22
N GLN A 264 5.45 1.35 11.76
CA GLN A 264 4.40 0.34 11.83
C GLN A 264 3.87 -0.05 10.43
N ALA A 265 3.65 0.93 9.55
CA ALA A 265 3.24 0.70 8.17
C ALA A 265 4.29 -0.15 7.42
N ALA A 266 5.57 0.22 7.52
CA ALA A 266 6.67 -0.53 6.90
C ALA A 266 6.75 -1.97 7.42
N LYS A 267 6.61 -2.18 8.73
CA LYS A 267 6.57 -3.52 9.34
C LYS A 267 5.37 -4.35 8.85
N ALA A 268 4.24 -3.71 8.56
CA ALA A 268 3.06 -4.34 7.98
C ALA A 268 3.15 -4.56 6.46
N GLY A 269 4.30 -4.25 5.84
CA GLY A 269 4.57 -4.46 4.42
C GLY A 269 4.00 -3.38 3.49
N TYR A 270 3.63 -2.23 4.05
CA TYR A 270 3.22 -1.06 3.27
C TYR A 270 4.43 -0.27 2.79
N GLN A 271 4.30 0.32 1.61
CA GLN A 271 5.33 1.10 0.94
C GLN A 271 4.80 2.49 0.61
N THR A 272 5.60 3.53 0.85
CA THR A 272 5.21 4.93 0.58
C THR A 272 5.42 5.27 -0.90
N GLU A 273 6.42 4.66 -1.52
CA GLU A 273 6.85 4.90 -2.90
C GLU A 273 5.79 4.49 -3.93
N ILE A 274 4.89 3.58 -3.53
CA ILE A 274 3.74 3.12 -4.31
C ILE A 274 2.41 3.56 -3.67
N GLY A 275 2.40 4.50 -2.73
CA GLY A 275 1.17 5.18 -2.29
C GLY A 275 0.42 5.76 -3.50
N ILE A 276 -0.91 5.81 -3.46
CA ILE A 276 -1.73 6.15 -4.63
C ILE A 276 -1.42 7.56 -5.17
N ASP A 277 -1.24 8.51 -4.26
CA ASP A 277 -0.81 9.87 -4.56
C ASP A 277 0.61 9.90 -5.15
N MET A 278 1.56 9.22 -4.52
CA MET A 278 2.96 9.18 -4.97
C MET A 278 3.10 8.46 -6.33
N TYR A 279 2.33 7.40 -6.56
CA TYR A 279 2.24 6.69 -7.84
C TYR A 279 1.81 7.64 -8.97
N LEU A 280 0.75 8.42 -8.76
CA LEU A 280 0.26 9.38 -9.74
C LEU A 280 1.22 10.55 -9.93
N ILE A 281 1.86 11.05 -8.87
CA ILE A 281 2.92 12.09 -8.96
C ILE A 281 4.10 11.57 -9.81
N GLN A 282 4.57 10.35 -9.55
CA GLN A 282 5.66 9.75 -10.32
C GLN A 282 5.27 9.56 -11.79
N ASN A 283 4.04 9.11 -12.07
CA ASN A 283 3.56 8.95 -13.44
C ASN A 283 3.41 10.30 -14.14
N ALA A 284 2.90 11.33 -13.46
CA ALA A 284 2.82 12.69 -13.99
C ALA A 284 4.21 13.22 -14.37
N ASN A 285 5.20 13.04 -13.49
CA ASN A 285 6.59 13.39 -13.77
C ASN A 285 7.18 12.64 -14.98
N LYS A 286 6.90 11.33 -15.13
CA LYS A 286 7.36 10.53 -16.29
C LYS A 286 6.81 11.07 -17.61
N VAL A 287 5.53 11.45 -17.65
CA VAL A 287 4.88 11.99 -18.87
C VAL A 287 4.92 13.52 -18.95
N LYS A 288 5.60 14.19 -18.01
CA LYS A 288 5.71 15.65 -17.88
C LYS A 288 4.34 16.35 -17.80
N LYS A 289 3.36 15.72 -17.17
CA LYS A 289 2.06 16.33 -16.84
C LYS A 289 2.28 17.36 -15.72
N PRO A 290 1.90 18.64 -15.89
CA PRO A 290 2.04 19.64 -14.85
C PRO A 290 1.31 19.26 -13.56
N ILE A 291 1.99 19.44 -12.42
CA ILE A 291 1.46 19.14 -11.10
C ILE A 291 1.13 20.47 -10.39
N LEU A 292 -0.05 20.54 -9.78
CA LEU A 292 -0.54 21.67 -9.01
C LEU A 292 -0.69 21.25 -7.55
N SER A 293 -0.03 21.93 -6.63
CA SER A 293 -0.24 21.72 -5.20
C SER A 293 -1.45 22.52 -4.70
N LEU A 294 -2.33 21.87 -3.94
CA LEU A 294 -3.47 22.51 -3.29
C LEU A 294 -3.09 23.11 -1.93
N GLU A 295 -2.01 22.61 -1.33
CA GLU A 295 -1.50 23.01 -0.03
C GLU A 295 0.03 23.16 -0.08
N SER A 296 0.60 23.71 0.98
CA SER A 296 2.06 23.77 1.16
C SER A 296 2.53 22.77 2.21
N ILE A 297 3.76 22.28 2.07
CA ILE A 297 4.39 21.46 3.12
C ILE A 297 4.43 22.19 4.47
N GLU A 298 4.67 23.51 4.45
CA GLU A 298 4.73 24.30 5.67
C GLU A 298 3.37 24.36 6.37
N SER A 299 2.28 24.61 5.64
CA SER A 299 0.94 24.64 6.23
C SER A 299 0.55 23.30 6.85
N GLN A 300 0.88 22.19 6.19
CA GLN A 300 0.56 20.85 6.71
C GLN A 300 1.41 20.49 7.95
N LEU A 301 2.70 20.83 7.98
CA LEU A 301 3.54 20.62 9.16
C LEU A 301 3.14 21.55 10.32
N GLN A 302 2.78 22.81 10.02
CA GLN A 302 2.30 23.75 11.03
C GLN A 302 0.98 23.30 11.65
N MET A 303 0.06 22.71 10.88
CA MET A 303 -1.16 22.10 11.42
C MET A 303 -0.83 21.11 12.55
N PHE A 304 0.04 20.13 12.31
CA PHE A 304 0.45 19.17 13.34
C PHE A 304 1.13 19.84 14.53
N ASN A 305 2.03 20.80 14.26
CA ASN A 305 2.76 21.52 15.30
C ASN A 305 1.85 22.40 16.16
N ASN A 306 0.73 22.88 15.61
CA ASN A 306 -0.18 23.80 16.28
C ASN A 306 -1.31 23.09 17.03
N PHE A 307 -1.44 21.76 16.90
CA PHE A 307 -2.30 20.99 17.80
C PHE A 307 -1.87 21.20 19.25
N SER A 308 -2.85 21.29 20.14
CA SER A 308 -2.63 21.46 21.57
C SER A 308 -1.79 20.32 22.14
N ASP A 309 -0.95 20.60 23.14
CA ASP A 309 -0.11 19.57 23.77
C ASP A 309 -0.93 18.35 24.25
N PRO A 310 -2.14 18.51 24.86
CA PRO A 310 -2.98 17.37 25.21
C PRO A 310 -3.41 16.54 24.00
N LEU A 311 -3.75 17.18 22.87
CA LEU A 311 -4.12 16.45 21.66
C LEU A 311 -2.92 15.72 21.06
N GLN A 312 -1.74 16.36 21.02
CA GLN A 312 -0.53 15.71 20.51
C GLN A 312 -0.14 14.49 21.36
N GLU A 313 -0.23 14.56 22.69
CA GLU A 313 -0.02 13.40 23.57
C GLU A 313 -1.08 12.32 23.32
N LYS A 314 -2.35 12.69 23.20
CA LYS A 314 -3.45 11.74 22.94
C LYS A 314 -3.25 10.96 21.63
N LEU A 315 -2.87 11.64 20.55
CA LEU A 315 -2.57 11.01 19.25
C LEU A 315 -1.36 10.06 19.34
N LEU A 316 -0.31 10.47 20.05
CA LEU A 316 0.87 9.63 20.28
C LEU A 316 0.49 8.37 21.05
N LEU A 317 -0.30 8.52 22.11
CA LEU A 317 -0.77 7.40 22.92
C LEU A 317 -1.59 6.42 22.09
N GLN A 318 -2.58 6.90 21.33
CA GLN A 318 -3.41 6.07 20.44
C GLN A 318 -2.58 5.28 19.43
N THR A 319 -1.49 5.85 18.92
CA THR A 319 -0.61 5.19 17.95
C THR A 319 0.22 4.05 18.57
N LEU A 320 0.40 4.09 19.90
CA LEU A 320 1.16 3.13 20.70
C LEU A 320 0.29 2.04 21.35
N GLU A 321 -1.01 2.25 21.48
CA GLU A 321 -1.91 1.27 22.09
C GLU A 321 -2.05 0.00 21.22
N PRO A 322 -2.11 -1.19 21.85
CA PRO A 322 -2.45 -2.40 21.14
C PRO A 322 -3.91 -2.38 20.68
N ALA A 323 -4.27 -3.33 19.80
CA ALA A 323 -5.67 -3.54 19.45
C ALA A 323 -6.56 -3.72 20.69
N SER A 324 -7.71 -3.07 20.69
CA SER A 324 -8.84 -3.27 21.59
C SER A 324 -10.11 -3.55 20.77
N GLU A 325 -11.20 -3.93 21.43
CA GLU A 325 -12.50 -4.10 20.76
C GLU A 325 -12.92 -2.82 20.00
N ASP A 326 -12.60 -1.66 20.56
CA ASP A 326 -12.94 -0.35 19.97
C ASP A 326 -11.85 0.24 19.05
N THR A 327 -10.61 -0.28 19.09
CA THR A 327 -9.46 0.29 18.35
C THR A 327 -8.67 -0.84 17.68
N PRO A 328 -8.72 -1.00 16.35
CA PRO A 328 -7.95 -2.04 15.68
C PRO A 328 -6.44 -1.82 15.87
N ALA A 329 -5.63 -2.89 15.79
CA ALA A 329 -4.18 -2.71 15.77
C ALA A 329 -3.80 -1.79 14.60
N PRO A 330 -2.71 -1.00 14.69
CA PRO A 330 -2.31 -0.10 13.60
C PRO A 330 -2.20 -0.77 12.23
N GLY A 331 -1.71 -2.03 12.17
CA GLY A 331 -1.68 -2.82 10.94
C GLY A 331 -3.05 -3.29 10.43
N GLU A 332 -3.98 -3.62 11.34
CA GLU A 332 -5.36 -3.99 11.00
C GLU A 332 -6.14 -2.78 10.47
N GLY A 333 -5.91 -1.59 11.04
CA GLY A 333 -6.46 -0.33 10.53
C GLY A 333 -6.03 -0.06 9.08
N LEU A 334 -4.74 -0.24 8.76
CA LEU A 334 -4.25 -0.09 7.38
C LEU A 334 -4.81 -1.17 6.44
N ASP A 335 -4.96 -2.41 6.90
CA ASP A 335 -5.56 -3.48 6.09
C ASP A 335 -7.05 -3.23 5.81
N LEU A 336 -7.79 -2.65 6.77
CA LEU A 336 -9.16 -2.18 6.56
C LEU A 336 -9.20 -1.06 5.51
N LEU A 337 -8.34 -0.04 5.64
CA LEU A 337 -8.25 1.06 4.67
C LEU A 337 -7.93 0.55 3.26
N THR A 338 -7.01 -0.41 3.17
CA THR A 338 -6.61 -1.03 1.90
C THR A 338 -7.76 -1.79 1.27
N LYS A 339 -8.47 -2.61 2.04
CA LYS A 339 -9.62 -3.36 1.54
C LYS A 339 -10.71 -2.41 1.05
N MET A 340 -11.07 -1.43 1.87
CA MET A 340 -12.04 -0.38 1.57
C MET A 340 -11.70 0.34 0.26
N TRP A 341 -10.43 0.67 0.03
CA TRP A 341 -9.98 1.33 -1.19
C TRP A 341 -9.97 0.43 -2.43
N ILE A 342 -9.53 -0.82 -2.31
CA ILE A 342 -9.58 -1.79 -3.41
C ILE A 342 -11.03 -2.02 -3.86
N GLU A 343 -11.95 -2.16 -2.91
CA GLU A 343 -13.37 -2.40 -3.15
C GLU A 343 -14.13 -1.12 -3.56
N GLY A 344 -13.59 0.05 -3.23
CA GLY A 344 -14.28 1.33 -3.39
C GLY A 344 -15.55 1.39 -2.52
N ASP A 345 -15.47 0.89 -1.28
CA ASP A 345 -16.63 0.82 -0.38
C ASP A 345 -16.94 2.19 0.21
N ASP A 346 -17.92 2.88 -0.40
CA ASP A 346 -18.33 4.23 -0.01
C ASP A 346 -18.94 4.25 1.41
N ALA A 347 -19.56 3.14 1.86
CA ALA A 347 -20.17 3.07 3.19
C ALA A 347 -19.09 3.00 4.28
N VAL A 348 -18.08 2.14 4.10
CA VAL A 348 -16.94 2.06 5.03
C VAL A 348 -16.16 3.38 5.03
N LEU A 349 -15.97 4.02 3.88
CA LEU A 349 -15.31 5.33 3.83
C LEU A 349 -16.08 6.40 4.60
N ALA A 350 -17.41 6.44 4.47
CA ALA A 350 -18.25 7.38 5.21
C ALA A 350 -18.22 7.11 6.72
N GLU A 351 -18.23 5.85 7.14
CA GLU A 351 -18.11 5.47 8.56
C GLU A 351 -16.75 5.87 9.14
N LEU A 352 -15.65 5.61 8.43
CA LEU A 352 -14.31 6.01 8.86
C LEU A 352 -14.18 7.54 8.95
N THR A 353 -14.75 8.26 7.99
CA THR A 353 -14.72 9.73 8.01
C THR A 353 -15.54 10.26 9.19
N LYS A 354 -16.69 9.67 9.49
CA LYS A 354 -17.47 10.00 10.68
C LYS A 354 -16.71 9.66 11.97
N ALA A 355 -16.05 8.50 12.03
CA ALA A 355 -15.26 8.08 13.18
C ALA A 355 -14.09 9.02 13.45
N SER A 356 -13.53 9.67 12.40
CA SER A 356 -12.45 10.66 12.55
C SER A 356 -12.87 11.94 13.31
N ALA A 357 -14.17 12.20 13.44
CA ALA A 357 -14.71 13.33 14.20
C ALA A 357 -14.80 13.04 15.72
N TRP A 358 -13.87 12.24 16.26
CA TRP A 358 -13.80 11.90 17.67
C TRP A 358 -13.24 13.04 18.54
N ASP A 359 -12.60 14.04 17.92
CA ASP A 359 -12.04 15.22 18.57
C ASP A 359 -12.13 16.42 17.63
N ASP A 360 -12.72 17.51 18.13
CA ASP A 360 -13.06 18.70 17.32
C ASP A 360 -11.80 19.39 16.77
N GLU A 361 -10.73 19.46 17.56
CA GLU A 361 -9.48 20.11 17.15
C GLU A 361 -8.80 19.30 16.04
N TYR A 362 -8.73 17.98 16.23
CA TYR A 362 -8.21 17.06 15.21
C TYR A 362 -9.05 17.12 13.92
N TYR A 363 -10.37 16.97 14.02
CA TYR A 363 -11.27 16.96 12.86
C TYR A 363 -11.21 18.28 12.09
N LYS A 364 -11.18 19.40 12.81
CA LYS A 364 -11.09 20.73 12.22
C LYS A 364 -9.78 20.92 11.45
N GLY A 365 -8.64 20.61 12.09
CA GLY A 365 -7.33 20.77 11.47
C GLY A 365 -7.08 19.80 10.32
N MET A 366 -7.36 18.51 10.52
CA MET A 366 -7.05 17.46 9.55
C MET A 366 -7.99 17.42 8.35
N LEU A 367 -9.27 17.78 8.54
CA LEU A 367 -10.31 17.59 7.53
C LEU A 367 -11.05 18.88 7.22
N SER A 368 -11.86 19.42 8.14
CA SER A 368 -12.85 20.43 7.73
C SER A 368 -12.22 21.72 7.18
N ASP A 369 -11.20 22.29 7.82
CA ASP A 369 -10.54 23.51 7.32
C ASP A 369 -9.80 23.28 6.00
N ARG A 370 -9.16 22.11 5.86
CA ARG A 370 -8.42 21.74 4.66
C ARG A 370 -9.36 21.51 3.48
N ASN A 371 -10.51 20.87 3.74
CA ASN A 371 -11.53 20.62 2.73
C ASN A 371 -12.08 21.92 2.14
N GLU A 372 -12.32 22.95 2.96
CA GLU A 372 -12.74 24.27 2.46
C GLU A 372 -11.69 24.86 1.50
N GLY A 373 -10.39 24.78 1.86
CA GLY A 373 -9.29 25.20 0.98
C GLY A 373 -9.25 24.43 -0.34
N MET A 374 -9.36 23.10 -0.28
CA MET A 374 -9.39 22.22 -1.46
C MET A 374 -10.58 22.55 -2.37
N VAL A 375 -11.76 22.80 -1.80
CA VAL A 375 -12.99 23.17 -2.53
C VAL A 375 -12.80 24.49 -3.28
N GLU A 376 -12.17 25.50 -2.67
CA GLU A 376 -11.90 26.77 -3.35
C GLU A 376 -10.96 26.60 -4.54
N HIS A 377 -9.92 25.77 -4.44
CA HIS A 377 -9.07 25.41 -5.58
C HIS A 377 -9.88 24.70 -6.68
N ILE A 378 -10.68 23.69 -6.35
CA ILE A 378 -11.48 22.94 -7.32
C ILE A 378 -12.50 23.85 -8.01
N LYS A 379 -13.16 24.74 -7.26
CA LYS A 379 -14.06 25.77 -7.80
C LYS A 379 -13.35 26.69 -8.78
N SER A 380 -12.10 27.06 -8.50
CA SER A 380 -11.31 27.90 -9.40
C SER A 380 -11.05 27.21 -10.75
N TYR A 381 -10.79 25.89 -10.74
CA TYR A 381 -10.60 25.08 -11.95
C TYR A 381 -11.92 24.97 -12.74
N LEU A 382 -13.00 24.62 -12.05
CA LEU A 382 -14.32 24.43 -12.64
C LEU A 382 -14.92 25.71 -13.23
N ASN A 383 -14.58 26.88 -12.68
CA ASN A 383 -15.13 28.16 -13.13
C ASN A 383 -14.25 28.90 -14.15
N SER A 384 -13.08 28.36 -14.50
CA SER A 384 -12.19 28.98 -15.48
C SER A 384 -12.78 28.95 -16.89
N ASP A 385 -12.35 29.87 -17.76
CA ASP A 385 -12.79 29.88 -19.17
C ASP A 385 -11.90 29.02 -20.09
N LYS A 386 -10.99 28.23 -19.51
CA LYS A 386 -9.91 27.56 -20.25
C LYS A 386 -10.31 26.23 -20.86
N LYS A 387 -11.35 25.57 -20.35
CA LYS A 387 -11.84 24.25 -20.78
C LYS A 387 -10.77 23.17 -20.63
N GLU A 388 -10.19 23.12 -19.44
CA GLU A 388 -9.11 22.19 -19.07
C GLU A 388 -9.67 21.01 -18.27
N THR A 389 -8.95 19.89 -18.30
CA THR A 389 -9.24 18.69 -17.52
C THR A 389 -8.22 18.55 -16.40
N TYR A 390 -8.70 18.31 -15.19
CA TYR A 390 -7.86 18.15 -14.00
C TYR A 390 -8.13 16.79 -13.37
N MET A 391 -7.08 16.10 -12.92
CA MET A 391 -7.20 15.01 -11.96
C MET A 391 -6.73 15.54 -10.62
N VAL A 392 -7.63 15.69 -9.66
CA VAL A 392 -7.34 16.14 -8.29
C VAL A 392 -7.31 14.92 -7.37
N VAL A 393 -6.19 14.76 -6.65
CA VAL A 393 -5.91 13.61 -5.79
C VAL A 393 -5.68 14.10 -4.36
N VAL A 394 -6.60 13.75 -3.47
CA VAL A 394 -6.56 14.11 -2.04
C VAL A 394 -6.84 12.86 -1.21
N GLY A 395 -6.43 12.82 0.05
CA GLY A 395 -6.60 11.66 0.92
C GLY A 395 -8.07 11.21 0.98
N ALA A 396 -8.32 9.91 1.00
CA ALA A 396 -9.68 9.37 0.87
C ALA A 396 -10.66 9.90 1.94
N LEU A 397 -10.19 10.17 3.16
CA LEU A 397 -11.01 10.75 4.23
C LEU A 397 -11.48 12.18 3.96
N HIS A 398 -10.91 12.87 2.98
CA HIS A 398 -11.39 14.18 2.53
C HIS A 398 -12.66 14.08 1.68
N MET A 399 -13.04 12.89 1.19
CA MET A 399 -14.02 12.76 0.12
C MET A 399 -15.47 12.86 0.59
N LEU A 400 -15.85 12.06 1.60
CA LEU A 400 -17.24 11.87 2.04
C LEU A 400 -17.47 12.44 3.45
N GLY A 401 -18.73 12.55 3.87
CA GLY A 401 -19.14 13.11 5.16
C GLY A 401 -19.57 14.58 5.08
N ASP A 402 -20.07 15.13 6.18
CA ASP A 402 -20.75 16.45 6.19
C ASP A 402 -19.88 17.61 5.70
N HIS A 403 -18.56 17.51 5.93
CA HIS A 403 -17.53 18.43 5.46
C HIS A 403 -16.64 17.82 4.36
N GLY A 404 -17.00 16.67 3.78
CA GLY A 404 -16.24 16.08 2.68
C GLY A 404 -16.27 16.94 1.42
N VAL A 405 -15.20 16.94 0.64
CA VAL A 405 -15.04 17.74 -0.59
C VAL A 405 -16.18 17.49 -1.58
N VAL A 406 -16.65 16.24 -1.71
CA VAL A 406 -17.81 15.90 -2.57
C VAL A 406 -19.06 16.64 -2.08
N THR A 407 -19.38 16.53 -0.79
CA THR A 407 -20.54 17.15 -0.18
C THR A 407 -20.47 18.68 -0.21
N LEU A 408 -19.30 19.26 -0.01
CA LEU A 408 -19.10 20.72 -0.09
C LEU A 408 -19.29 21.23 -1.52
N LEU A 409 -18.78 20.53 -2.54
CA LEU A 409 -19.02 20.90 -3.94
C LEU A 409 -20.50 20.75 -4.34
N GLU A 410 -21.21 19.74 -3.83
CA GLU A 410 -22.66 19.61 -4.04
C GLU A 410 -23.44 20.79 -3.43
N LYS A 411 -23.06 21.24 -2.23
CA LYS A 411 -23.64 22.43 -1.57
C LYS A 411 -23.41 23.71 -2.39
N GLU A 412 -22.30 23.78 -3.12
CA GLU A 412 -21.98 24.87 -4.04
C GLU A 412 -22.73 24.78 -5.39
N GLY A 413 -23.56 23.76 -5.58
CA GLY A 413 -24.43 23.59 -6.75
C GLY A 413 -23.81 22.77 -7.89
N PHE A 414 -22.66 22.13 -7.67
CA PHE A 414 -22.09 21.19 -8.63
C PHE A 414 -22.75 19.82 -8.54
N THR A 415 -22.80 19.09 -9.65
CA THR A 415 -23.25 17.70 -9.68
C THR A 415 -22.04 16.79 -9.87
N LEU A 416 -21.76 15.95 -8.87
CA LEU A 416 -20.66 14.99 -8.92
C LEU A 416 -21.20 13.61 -9.29
N ALA A 417 -20.54 12.95 -10.24
CA ALA A 417 -20.86 11.60 -10.66
C ALA A 417 -19.78 10.63 -10.16
N ARG A 418 -20.14 9.70 -9.28
CA ARG A 418 -19.27 8.57 -8.90
C ARG A 418 -18.98 7.73 -10.15
N GLN A 419 -17.70 7.50 -10.43
CA GLN A 419 -17.23 6.67 -11.56
C GLN A 419 -16.99 5.23 -11.11
#